data_AF-A0AAW4IY13-F1
#
_entry.id   AF-A0AAW4IY13-F1
#
_cell.length_a   1.000
_cell.length_b   1.000
_cell.length_c   1.000
_cell.angle_alpha   90.00
_cell.angle_beta   90.00
_cell.angle_gamma   90.00
#
_symmetry.space_group_name_H-M   'P 1'
#
loop_
_entity.id
_entity.type
_entity.pdbx_description
1 polymer ?
#
loop_
_entity_poly.entity_id
_entity_poly.type
_entity_poly.pdbx_seq_one_letter_code
_entity_poly.pdbx_strand_id
1 'polypeptide(L)'
;MSMVLCVLLIGCENSTKNNIQNEQVEKQEEAVIYHKRIPVKMVEIQKTWSSNKEQIWCITVKSDEYNLEKSFKQGMSAMYSNIYAGKLYRGETKEGDIIYAEFLSWKQGDKIIKRDIDNLIE
;
A
#
# COMPACT_ATOMS: atom_id res chain seq x y z
N MET A 1 -63.30 23.03 -24.57
CA MET A 1 -63.73 24.11 -23.66
C MET A 1 -62.83 24.11 -22.45
N SER A 2 -62.27 25.28 -22.13
CA SER A 2 -61.70 25.78 -20.87
C SER A 2 -61.39 24.81 -19.73
N MET A 3 -60.15 24.80 -19.23
CA MET A 3 -59.79 25.54 -18.02
C MET A 3 -58.26 25.59 -17.83
N VAL A 4 -57.80 26.81 -17.59
CA VAL A 4 -56.46 27.18 -17.14
C VAL A 4 -56.26 26.77 -15.69
N LEU A 5 -55.08 26.27 -15.33
CA LEU A 5 -54.56 26.41 -13.96
C LEU A 5 -53.07 26.75 -14.02
N CYS A 6 -52.78 28.05 -13.93
CA CYS A 6 -51.47 28.60 -13.65
C CYS A 6 -51.20 28.56 -12.14
N VAL A 7 -50.07 28.01 -11.70
CA VAL A 7 -49.38 28.40 -10.45
C VAL A 7 -47.87 28.23 -10.73
N LEU A 8 -47.21 29.29 -11.17
CA LEU A 8 -46.30 30.15 -10.38
C LEU A 8 -45.12 29.40 -9.76
N LEU A 9 -43.95 29.52 -10.41
CA LEU A 9 -42.70 29.64 -9.68
C LEU A 9 -42.00 30.94 -10.08
N ILE A 10 -41.88 31.74 -9.04
CA ILE A 10 -41.36 33.09 -8.94
C ILE A 10 -39.86 33.08 -9.26
N GLY A 11 -39.45 33.97 -10.16
CA GLY A 11 -38.07 34.41 -10.24
C GLY A 11 -37.76 35.42 -9.15
N CYS A 12 -36.52 35.41 -8.67
CA CYS A 12 -35.86 36.65 -8.25
C CYS A 12 -34.36 36.50 -8.51
N GLU A 13 -33.95 37.19 -9.57
CA GLU A 13 -32.58 37.53 -9.87
C GLU A 13 -32.04 38.44 -8.76
N ASN A 14 -30.87 38.13 -8.24
CA ASN A 14 -29.87 39.11 -7.87
C ASN A 14 -28.59 38.37 -7.47
N SER A 15 -27.52 38.59 -8.22
CA SER A 15 -26.27 39.13 -7.68
C SER A 15 -25.13 39.00 -8.70
N THR A 16 -24.66 40.17 -9.12
CA THR A 16 -23.24 40.53 -9.12
C THR A 16 -22.33 39.91 -10.21
N LYS A 17 -21.97 40.79 -11.15
CA LYS A 17 -20.81 40.71 -12.03
C LYS A 17 -19.53 40.29 -11.28
N ASN A 18 -18.66 39.59 -12.01
CA ASN A 18 -17.21 39.45 -11.82
C ASN A 18 -16.73 38.45 -10.76
N ASN A 19 -16.44 37.23 -11.19
CA ASN A 19 -15.06 36.74 -11.32
C ASN A 19 -15.09 35.35 -11.95
N ILE A 20 -14.75 35.25 -13.24
CA ILE A 20 -14.31 33.96 -13.81
C ILE A 20 -12.90 33.78 -13.27
N GLN A 21 -12.79 33.24 -12.06
CA GLN A 21 -11.56 32.59 -11.65
C GLN A 21 -11.49 31.30 -12.48
N ASN A 22 -10.68 31.36 -13.54
CA ASN A 22 -10.05 30.16 -14.07
C ASN A 22 -9.24 29.54 -12.93
N GLU A 23 -9.88 28.73 -12.08
CA GLU A 23 -9.15 27.65 -11.41
C GLU A 23 -8.65 26.77 -12.56
N GLN A 24 -7.39 26.96 -12.93
CA GLN A 24 -6.63 25.86 -13.50
C GLN A 24 -6.72 24.76 -12.45
N VAL A 25 -7.66 23.84 -12.66
CA VAL A 25 -7.65 22.53 -12.02
C VAL A 25 -6.32 21.94 -12.43
N GLU A 26 -5.31 22.17 -11.59
CA GLU A 26 -4.01 21.55 -11.70
C GLU A 26 -4.32 20.06 -11.68
N LYS A 27 -4.29 19.41 -12.85
CA LYS A 27 -4.53 17.99 -12.97
C LYS A 27 -3.49 17.33 -12.08
N GLN A 28 -3.91 16.90 -10.89
CA GLN A 28 -3.08 16.09 -10.02
C GLN A 28 -2.62 14.91 -10.86
N GLU A 29 -1.32 14.83 -11.10
CA GLU A 29 -0.73 13.70 -11.80
C GLU A 29 -1.15 12.40 -11.10
N GLU A 30 -1.43 11.37 -11.87
CA GLU A 30 -1.84 10.08 -11.31
C GLU A 30 -0.66 9.43 -10.58
N ALA A 31 -0.94 8.74 -9.48
CA ALA A 31 0.09 8.06 -8.72
C ALA A 31 0.62 6.83 -9.48
N VAL A 32 1.92 6.80 -9.77
CA VAL A 32 2.59 5.68 -10.45
C VAL A 32 3.23 4.77 -9.42
N ILE A 33 3.02 3.46 -9.57
CA ILE A 33 3.62 2.42 -8.73
C ILE A 33 4.89 1.90 -9.41
N TYR A 34 6.02 2.04 -8.74
CA TYR A 34 7.28 1.41 -9.11
C TYR A 34 7.45 0.13 -8.29
N HIS A 35 7.62 -0.99 -8.97
CA HIS A 35 7.87 -2.29 -8.35
C HIS A 35 9.28 -2.76 -8.69
N LYS A 36 10.07 -3.16 -7.69
CA LYS A 36 11.36 -3.84 -7.91
C LYS A 36 11.72 -4.79 -6.78
N ARG A 37 12.64 -5.72 -7.05
CA ARG A 37 13.28 -6.55 -6.03
C ARG A 37 14.44 -5.79 -5.39
N ILE A 38 14.51 -5.78 -4.06
CA ILE A 38 15.60 -5.17 -3.29
C ILE A 38 16.19 -6.15 -2.28
N PRO A 39 17.49 -6.04 -1.96
CA PRO A 39 18.06 -6.76 -0.83
C PRO A 39 17.58 -6.15 0.49
N VAL A 40 17.21 -6.99 1.44
CA VAL A 40 16.83 -6.61 2.80
C VAL A 40 17.53 -7.50 3.81
N LYS A 41 17.90 -6.93 4.96
CA LYS A 41 18.53 -7.67 6.04
C LYS A 41 17.47 -8.22 6.97
N MET A 42 17.52 -9.51 7.28
CA MET A 42 16.73 -10.08 8.37
C MET A 42 17.29 -9.61 9.70
N VAL A 43 16.46 -8.96 10.51
CA VAL A 43 16.88 -8.39 11.81
C VAL A 43 16.27 -9.13 12.98
N GLU A 44 15.17 -9.84 12.78
CA GLU A 44 14.53 -10.62 13.84
C GLU A 44 13.76 -11.82 13.26
N ILE A 45 13.85 -12.95 13.95
CA ILE A 45 13.00 -14.12 13.69
C ILE A 45 12.34 -14.57 14.98
N GLN A 46 11.01 -14.44 15.07
CA GLN A 46 10.23 -14.95 16.19
C GLN A 46 9.36 -16.13 15.76
N LYS A 47 9.23 -17.11 16.66
CA LYS A 47 8.32 -18.25 16.49
C LYS A 47 7.35 -18.28 17.66
N THR A 48 6.06 -18.29 17.34
CA THR A 48 4.98 -18.37 18.33
C THR A 48 4.01 -19.49 17.97
N TRP A 49 3.09 -19.80 18.87
CA TRP A 49 2.03 -20.79 18.63
C TRP A 49 0.67 -20.09 18.68
N SER A 50 -0.19 -20.39 17.71
CA SER A 50 -1.59 -20.00 17.74
C SER A 50 -2.38 -20.84 18.74
N SER A 51 -3.58 -20.38 19.10
CA SER A 51 -4.53 -21.15 19.92
C SER A 51 -4.88 -22.51 19.32
N ASN A 52 -4.78 -22.64 17.99
CA ASN A 52 -5.09 -23.86 17.25
C ASN A 52 -3.86 -24.79 17.11
N LYS A 53 -2.81 -24.55 17.91
CA LYS A 53 -1.53 -25.29 17.84
C LYS A 53 -0.87 -25.20 16.47
N GLU A 54 -1.04 -24.08 15.77
CA GLU A 54 -0.28 -23.79 14.56
C GLU A 54 0.97 -22.96 14.92
N GLN A 55 2.14 -23.34 14.40
CA GLN A 55 3.32 -22.51 14.53
C GLN A 55 3.22 -21.30 13.60
N ILE A 56 3.40 -20.10 14.17
CA ILE A 56 3.43 -18.82 13.45
C ILE A 56 4.86 -18.31 13.49
N TRP A 57 5.37 -17.97 12.32
CA TRP A 57 6.67 -17.32 12.16
C TRP A 57 6.48 -15.85 11.89
N CYS A 58 7.24 -15.00 12.58
CA CYS A 58 7.31 -13.57 12.36
C CYS A 58 8.75 -13.21 11.96
N ILE A 59 8.93 -12.74 10.73
CA ILE A 59 10.24 -12.31 10.21
C ILE A 59 10.22 -10.80 10.07
N THR A 60 11.14 -10.12 10.76
CA THR A 60 11.35 -8.68 10.58
C THR A 60 12.56 -8.44 9.69
N VAL A 61 12.40 -7.61 8.68
CA VAL A 61 13.46 -7.21 7.75
C VAL A 61 13.63 -5.70 7.75
N LYS A 62 14.85 -5.27 7.42
CA LYS A 62 15.21 -3.87 7.28
C LYS A 62 15.92 -3.61 5.96
N SER A 63 15.58 -2.49 5.32
CA SER A 63 16.33 -1.93 4.20
C SER A 63 16.94 -0.59 4.61
N ASP A 64 18.26 -0.54 4.74
CA ASP A 64 18.98 0.69 5.06
C ASP A 64 18.91 1.70 3.90
N GLU A 65 18.91 1.24 2.64
CA GLU A 65 18.79 2.08 1.44
C GLU A 65 17.50 2.90 1.42
N TYR A 66 16.39 2.29 1.84
CA TYR A 66 15.07 2.93 1.84
C TYR A 66 14.62 3.43 3.22
N ASN A 67 15.41 3.17 4.26
CA ASN A 67 15.05 3.41 5.66
C ASN A 67 13.69 2.80 6.02
N LEU A 68 13.50 1.52 5.66
CA LEU A 68 12.27 0.77 5.91
C LEU A 68 12.53 -0.41 6.84
N GLU A 69 11.55 -0.70 7.69
CA GLU A 69 11.49 -1.91 8.51
C GLU A 69 10.08 -2.49 8.42
N LYS A 70 9.97 -3.81 8.22
CA LYS A 70 8.68 -4.48 8.13
C LYS A 70 8.73 -5.90 8.68
N SER A 71 7.66 -6.30 9.36
CA SER A 71 7.47 -7.65 9.86
C SER A 71 6.42 -8.41 9.05
N PHE A 72 6.73 -9.66 8.73
CA PHE A 72 5.89 -10.58 7.99
C PHE A 72 5.51 -11.74 8.88
N LYS A 73 4.20 -12.01 9.00
CA LYS A 73 3.67 -13.11 9.81
C LYS A 73 3.09 -14.18 8.90
N GLN A 74 3.61 -15.40 9.01
CA GLN A 74 3.12 -16.55 8.24
C GLN A 74 2.89 -17.74 9.16
N GLY A 75 1.69 -18.32 9.10
CA GLY A 75 1.39 -19.61 9.71
C GLY A 75 2.03 -20.75 8.92
N MET A 76 2.53 -21.78 9.59
CA MET A 76 3.15 -22.94 8.93
C MET A 76 2.21 -23.62 7.93
N SER A 77 0.90 -23.63 8.16
CA SER A 77 -0.04 -24.25 7.21
C SER A 77 -0.06 -23.52 5.87
N ALA A 78 -0.07 -22.19 5.91
CA ALA A 78 -0.04 -21.32 4.74
C ALA A 78 1.38 -21.21 4.12
N MET A 79 2.37 -21.84 4.73
CA MET A 79 3.75 -21.85 4.25
C MET A 79 3.95 -22.96 3.18
N TYR A 80 3.19 -24.06 3.28
CA TYR A 80 3.20 -25.13 2.28
C TYR A 80 2.46 -24.76 0.99
N SER A 81 1.64 -23.70 1.01
CA SER A 81 0.96 -23.18 -0.18
C SER A 81 1.74 -22.07 -0.90
N ASN A 82 2.76 -21.48 -0.26
CA ASN A 82 3.56 -20.40 -0.85
C ASN A 82 4.96 -20.91 -1.24
N ILE A 83 5.10 -21.31 -2.52
CA ILE A 83 6.32 -21.88 -3.10
C ILE A 83 7.52 -20.92 -2.98
N TYR A 84 7.28 -19.61 -2.94
CA TYR A 84 8.33 -18.57 -2.91
C TYR A 84 8.84 -18.22 -1.50
N ALA A 85 8.19 -18.72 -0.46
CA ALA A 85 8.52 -18.45 0.94
C ALA A 85 9.11 -19.68 1.66
N GLY A 86 9.33 -20.78 0.91
CA GLY A 86 9.68 -22.08 1.47
C GLY A 86 10.92 -22.04 2.37
N LYS A 87 12.08 -21.58 1.88
CA LYS A 87 13.31 -21.60 2.68
C LYS A 87 13.32 -20.59 3.83
N LEU A 88 12.74 -19.40 3.58
CA LEU A 88 12.70 -18.30 4.56
C LEU A 88 12.05 -18.73 5.88
N TYR A 89 10.96 -19.47 5.80
CA TYR A 89 10.19 -19.87 6.98
C TYR A 89 10.45 -21.32 7.41
N ARG A 90 11.30 -22.08 6.68
CA ARG A 90 11.75 -23.44 7.07
C ARG A 90 12.88 -23.41 8.11
N GLY A 91 13.37 -22.21 8.47
CA GLY A 91 14.48 -22.03 9.41
C GLY A 91 15.85 -22.23 8.78
N GLU A 92 15.95 -22.17 7.45
CA GLU A 92 17.22 -22.20 6.72
C GLU A 92 17.90 -20.82 6.70
N THR A 93 17.17 -19.76 7.05
CA THR A 93 17.70 -18.41 7.21
C THR A 93 17.80 -18.02 8.69
N LYS A 94 18.72 -17.10 8.99
CA LYS A 94 18.99 -16.57 10.34
C LYS A 94 19.02 -15.04 10.34
N GLU A 95 18.93 -14.48 11.53
CA GLU A 95 19.16 -13.06 11.74
C GLU A 95 20.54 -12.66 11.19
N GLY A 96 20.59 -11.54 10.49
CA GLY A 96 21.78 -11.05 9.80
C GLY A 96 21.85 -11.42 8.32
N ASP A 97 21.10 -12.43 7.86
CA ASP A 97 21.10 -12.84 6.45
C ASP A 97 20.49 -11.75 5.57
N ILE A 98 21.03 -11.64 4.35
CA ILE A 98 20.46 -10.81 3.29
C ILE A 98 19.54 -11.69 2.44
N ILE A 99 18.27 -11.32 2.41
CA ILE A 99 17.26 -11.92 1.55
C ILE A 99 16.74 -10.87 0.57
N TYR A 100 15.82 -11.24 -0.30
CA TYR A 100 15.20 -10.30 -1.21
C TYR A 100 13.74 -10.05 -0.86
N ALA A 101 13.26 -8.87 -1.24
CA ALA A 101 11.88 -8.50 -1.05
C ALA A 101 11.35 -7.69 -2.24
N GLU A 102 10.05 -7.80 -2.48
CA GLU A 102 9.31 -6.92 -3.38
C GLU A 102 9.18 -5.55 -2.73
N PHE A 103 9.59 -4.51 -3.44
CA PHE A 103 9.54 -3.13 -3.00
C PHE A 103 8.59 -2.35 -3.89
N LEU A 104 7.66 -1.64 -3.25
CA LEU A 104 6.72 -0.76 -3.90
C LEU A 104 7.02 0.69 -3.52
N SER A 105 7.10 1.56 -4.52
CA SER A 105 7.18 3.01 -4.33
C SER A 105 6.10 3.70 -5.14
N TRP A 106 5.28 4.48 -4.47
CA TRP A 106 4.27 5.32 -5.11
C TRP A 106 4.84 6.71 -5.30
N LYS A 107 4.77 7.25 -6.51
CA LYS A 107 5.14 8.63 -6.81
C LYS A 107 4.00 9.38 -7.44
N GLN A 108 3.93 10.67 -7.17
CA GLN A 108 3.05 11.62 -7.83
C GLN A 108 3.94 12.78 -8.30
N GLY A 109 4.16 12.87 -9.61
CA GLY A 109 5.27 13.65 -10.18
C GLY A 109 6.61 13.29 -9.57
N ASP A 110 7.35 14.31 -9.14
CA ASP A 110 8.67 14.15 -8.51
C ASP A 110 8.60 13.75 -7.04
N LYS A 111 7.41 13.76 -6.43
CA LYS A 111 7.24 13.48 -5.01
C LYS A 111 7.00 11.99 -4.76
N ILE A 112 7.77 11.43 -3.84
CA ILE A 112 7.52 10.08 -3.32
C ILE A 112 6.42 10.17 -2.25
N ILE A 113 5.34 9.44 -2.47
CA ILE A 113 4.15 9.44 -1.61
C ILE A 113 4.25 8.35 -0.54
N LYS A 114 4.67 7.15 -0.96
CA LYS A 114 4.80 6.00 -0.06
C LYS A 114 5.92 5.10 -0.57
N ARG A 115 6.56 4.39 0.36
CA ARG A 115 7.37 3.21 0.08
C ARG A 115 6.95 2.08 1.01
N ASP A 116 7.03 0.86 0.53
CA ASP A 116 6.65 -0.34 1.29
C ASP A 116 7.45 -1.54 0.80
N ILE A 117 7.61 -2.52 1.67
CA ILE A 117 8.14 -3.84 1.33
C ILE A 117 6.91 -4.75 1.21
N ASP A 118 6.53 -5.20 0.02
CA ASP A 118 5.25 -5.89 -0.16
C ASP A 118 5.31 -7.35 0.29
N ASN A 119 6.30 -8.10 -0.19
CA ASN A 119 6.50 -9.53 0.09
C ASN A 119 7.98 -9.87 0.21
N LEU A 120 8.28 -10.99 0.87
CA LEU A 120 9.62 -11.58 0.86
C LEU A 120 9.75 -12.57 -0.30
N ILE A 121 10.92 -12.60 -0.93
CA ILE A 121 11.24 -13.46 -2.08
C ILE A 121 12.53 -14.23 -1.78
N GLU A 122 12.54 -15.51 -2.16
CA GLU A 122 13.75 -16.34 -2.21
C GLU A 122 14.69 -15.98 -3.39
#